data_AF-A0A382BVF6-F1
#
_entry.id   AF-A0A382BVF6-F1
#
_cell.length_a   1.000
_cell.length_b   1.000
_cell.length_c   1.000
_cell.angle_alpha   90.00
_cell.angle_beta   90.00
_cell.angle_gamma   90.00
#
_symmetry.space_group_name_H-M   'P 1'
#
loop_
_entity.id
_entity.type
_entity.pdbx_description
1 polymer ?
#
loop_
_entity_poly.entity_id
_entity_poly.type
_entity_poly.pdbx_seq_one_letter_code
_entity_poly.pdbx_strand_id
1 'polypeptide(L)'
;KVETFTNQILKRNLVHIIASDCHTAYGLRKPIMSEGLHAAAKVVGYVAAEMMVKEIPDAVVNDRKLDVDYLAKAAKRRIWAFPR
;
A
#
# COMPACT_ATOMS: atom_id res chain seq x y z
N LYS A 1 -1.81 -14.05 9.82
CA LYS A 1 -0.33 -13.90 9.71
C LYS A 1 0.04 -12.90 8.60
N VAL A 2 -0.30 -13.18 7.33
CA VAL A 2 -0.04 -12.26 6.20
C VAL A 2 -0.78 -10.93 6.37
N GLU A 3 -2.11 -10.97 6.54
CA GLU A 3 -2.93 -9.76 6.70
C GLU A 3 -2.43 -8.84 7.82
N THR A 4 -2.09 -9.41 8.99
CA THR A 4 -1.55 -8.66 10.13
C THR A 4 -0.25 -7.93 9.77
N PHE A 5 0.65 -8.58 9.04
CA PHE A 5 1.89 -7.98 8.58
C PHE A 5 1.64 -6.92 7.52
N THR A 6 0.78 -7.20 6.53
CA THR A 6 0.34 -6.25 5.51
C THR A 6 -0.21 -4.97 6.12
N ASN A 7 -1.07 -5.09 7.15
CA ASN A 7 -1.61 -3.95 7.88
C ASN A 7 -0.51 -3.15 8.60
N GLN A 8 0.54 -3.80 9.10
CA GLN A 8 1.67 -3.09 9.72
C GLN A 8 2.48 -2.30 8.71
N ILE A 9 2.77 -2.84 7.53
CA ILE A 9 3.53 -2.14 6.49
C ILE A 9 2.71 -1.02 5.83
N LEU A 10 1.39 -1.20 5.67
CA LEU A 10 0.46 -0.14 5.24
C LEU A 10 0.46 1.04 6.21
N LYS A 11 0.23 0.77 7.51
CA LYS A 11 0.23 1.81 8.56
C LYS A 11 1.57 2.53 8.70
N ARG A 12 2.65 1.92 8.23
CA ARG A 12 4.00 2.49 8.27
C ARG A 12 4.40 3.18 6.96
N ASN A 13 3.48 3.32 6.01
CA ASN A 13 3.78 3.95 4.73
C ASN A 13 4.95 3.26 3.99
N LEU A 14 4.93 1.93 3.94
CA LEU A 14 5.95 1.12 3.23
C LEU A 14 5.39 0.43 1.97
N VAL A 15 4.11 0.63 1.68
CA VAL A 15 3.44 0.06 0.50
C VAL A 15 3.16 1.20 -0.47
N HIS A 16 3.74 1.11 -1.66
CA HIS A 16 3.54 2.10 -2.72
C HIS A 16 2.59 1.60 -3.81
N ILE A 17 2.52 0.28 -4.03
CA ILE A 17 1.71 -0.31 -5.08
C ILE A 17 0.94 -1.50 -4.51
N ILE A 18 -0.31 -1.65 -4.92
CA ILE A 18 -1.11 -2.86 -4.75
C ILE A 18 -1.36 -3.44 -6.15
N ALA A 19 -1.11 -4.73 -6.32
CA ALA A 19 -1.33 -5.47 -7.55
C ALA A 19 -1.98 -6.83 -7.25
N SER A 20 -2.66 -7.42 -8.23
CA SER A 20 -3.45 -8.64 -8.03
C SER A 20 -2.62 -9.91 -7.87
N ASP A 21 -1.39 -9.93 -8.42
CA ASP A 21 -0.60 -11.16 -8.60
C ASP A 21 -1.46 -12.32 -9.16
N CYS A 22 -2.32 -11.99 -10.13
CA CYS A 22 -3.23 -12.93 -10.76
C CYS A 22 -2.50 -13.87 -11.72
N HIS A 23 -2.98 -15.10 -11.86
CA HIS A 23 -2.43 -16.10 -12.79
C HIS A 23 -3.50 -16.70 -13.71
N THR A 24 -4.78 -16.42 -13.44
CA THR A 24 -5.92 -16.96 -14.17
C THR A 24 -7.02 -15.90 -14.31
N ALA A 25 -7.87 -16.01 -15.33
CA ALA A 25 -9.03 -15.12 -15.47
C ALA A 25 -10.13 -15.43 -14.44
N TYR A 26 -10.21 -16.66 -13.96
CA TYR A 26 -11.23 -17.17 -13.04
C TYR A 26 -10.61 -17.92 -11.85
N GLY A 27 -11.40 -18.21 -10.82
CA GLY A 27 -10.96 -18.99 -9.65
C GLY A 27 -10.32 -18.17 -8.53
N LEU A 28 -9.36 -18.76 -7.81
CA LEU A 28 -8.72 -18.15 -6.64
C LEU A 28 -7.74 -17.02 -7.01
N ARG A 29 -7.00 -17.13 -8.12
CA ARG A 29 -5.98 -16.16 -8.55
C ARG A 29 -6.45 -15.27 -9.69
N LYS A 30 -7.71 -14.84 -9.61
CA LYS A 30 -8.34 -13.90 -10.56
C LYS A 30 -8.01 -12.44 -10.24
N PRO A 31 -8.00 -11.53 -11.23
CA PRO A 31 -7.57 -10.14 -11.04
C PRO A 31 -8.63 -9.25 -10.37
N ILE A 32 -9.03 -9.55 -9.14
CA ILE A 32 -9.94 -8.66 -8.38
C ILE A 32 -9.13 -7.64 -7.57
N MET A 33 -9.00 -6.44 -8.13
CA MET A 33 -8.31 -5.31 -7.48
C MET A 33 -9.18 -4.58 -6.46
N SER A 34 -10.50 -4.57 -6.65
CA SER A 34 -11.44 -3.79 -5.83
C SER A 34 -11.43 -4.21 -4.36
N GLU A 35 -11.26 -5.51 -4.07
CA GLU A 35 -11.14 -6.02 -2.71
C GLU A 35 -9.89 -5.49 -2.00
N GLY A 36 -8.74 -5.50 -2.67
CA GLY A 36 -7.49 -4.96 -2.15
C GLY A 36 -7.57 -3.44 -1.90
N LEU A 37 -8.18 -2.70 -2.84
CA LEU A 37 -8.42 -1.26 -2.69
C LEU A 37 -9.29 -0.96 -1.47
N HIS A 38 -10.44 -1.62 -1.34
CA HIS A 38 -11.35 -1.40 -0.20
C HIS A 38 -10.72 -1.79 1.14
N ALA A 39 -9.92 -2.86 1.18
CA ALA A 39 -9.20 -3.27 2.39
C ALA A 39 -8.14 -2.24 2.78
N ALA A 40 -7.32 -1.77 1.83
CA ALA A 40 -6.31 -0.75 2.07
C ALA A 40 -6.93 0.59 2.47
N ALA A 41 -8.05 0.99 1.85
CA ALA A 41 -8.75 2.24 2.16
C ALA A 41 -9.19 2.33 3.63
N LYS A 42 -9.54 1.20 4.26
CA LYS A 42 -9.86 1.15 5.70
C LYS A 42 -8.65 1.43 6.61
N VAL A 43 -7.43 1.30 6.09
CA VAL A 43 -6.18 1.46 6.85
C VAL A 43 -5.52 2.81 6.58
N VAL A 44 -5.44 3.23 5.31
CA VAL A 44 -4.69 4.42 4.88
C VAL A 44 -5.58 5.53 4.32
N GLY A 45 -6.89 5.32 4.21
CA GLY A 45 -7.84 6.23 3.55
C GLY A 45 -8.00 5.94 2.06
N TYR A 46 -9.16 6.30 1.51
CA TYR A 46 -9.51 5.99 0.11
C TYR A 46 -8.55 6.61 -0.90
N VAL A 47 -8.22 7.91 -0.75
CA VAL A 47 -7.32 8.62 -1.67
C VAL A 47 -5.96 7.93 -1.78
N ALA A 48 -5.35 7.60 -0.64
CA ALA A 48 -4.07 6.90 -0.59
C ALA A 48 -4.16 5.50 -1.24
N ALA A 49 -5.21 4.74 -0.94
CA ALA A 49 -5.42 3.40 -1.49
C ALA A 49 -5.67 3.41 -3.00
N GLU A 50 -6.41 4.40 -3.51
CA GLU A 50 -6.66 4.58 -4.94
C GLU A 50 -5.35 4.90 -5.68
N MET A 51 -4.52 5.79 -5.14
CA MET A 51 -3.20 6.09 -5.72
C MET A 51 -2.31 4.85 -5.80
N MET A 52 -2.34 3.96 -4.80
CA MET A 52 -1.58 2.70 -4.79
C MET A 52 -1.99 1.72 -5.91
N VAL A 53 -3.21 1.83 -6.42
CA VAL A 53 -3.76 0.93 -7.45
C VAL A 53 -3.73 1.56 -8.84
N LYS A 54 -3.75 2.89 -8.93
CA LYS A 54 -3.95 3.62 -10.19
C LYS A 54 -2.81 4.60 -10.50
N GLU A 55 -2.74 5.73 -9.80
CA GLU A 55 -1.82 6.81 -10.14
C GLU A 55 -0.33 6.44 -10.00
N ILE A 56 0.06 5.68 -8.98
CA ILE A 56 1.46 5.28 -8.78
C ILE A 56 1.89 4.23 -9.83
N PRO A 57 1.12 3.14 -10.07
CA PRO A 57 1.42 2.24 -11.18
C PRO A 57 1.49 2.93 -12.54
N ASP A 58 0.56 3.85 -12.83
CA ASP A 58 0.56 4.63 -14.08
C ASP A 58 1.83 5.49 -14.22
N ALA A 59 2.26 6.13 -13.13
CA ALA A 59 3.50 6.91 -13.15
C ALA A 59 4.74 6.05 -13.40
N VAL A 60 4.80 4.84 -12.82
CA VAL A 60 5.90 3.89 -13.06
C VAL A 60 5.94 3.47 -14.53
N VAL A 61 4.79 3.12 -15.13
CA VAL A 61 4.71 2.69 -16.53
C VAL A 61 5.13 3.80 -17.49
N ASN A 62 4.79 5.05 -17.17
CA ASN A 62 5.06 6.22 -18.01
C ASN A 62 6.36 6.95 -17.65
N ASP A 63 7.23 6.38 -16.81
CA ASP A 63 8.46 7.01 -16.31
C ASP A 63 8.24 8.44 -15.77
N ARG A 64 7.09 8.67 -15.13
CA ARG A 64 6.74 9.96 -14.54
C ARG A 64 7.23 10.02 -13.11
N LYS A 65 7.98 11.07 -12.79
CA LYS A 65 8.35 11.36 -11.40
C LYS A 65 7.11 11.69 -10.58
N LEU A 66 7.01 11.09 -9.40
CA LEU A 66 5.90 11.31 -8.48
C LEU A 66 6.45 11.72 -7.12
N ASP A 67 5.85 12.75 -6.52
CA ASP A 67 6.16 13.15 -5.16
C ASP A 67 5.35 12.27 -4.20
N VAL A 68 6.03 11.41 -3.45
CA VAL A 68 5.41 10.39 -2.57
C VAL A 68 5.18 10.88 -1.13
N ASP A 69 5.37 12.17 -0.85
CA ASP A 69 5.23 12.74 0.50
C ASP A 69 3.77 12.84 1.01
N TYR A 70 2.76 12.42 0.23
CA TYR A 70 1.33 12.46 0.62
C TYR A 70 0.90 11.34 1.59
N LEU A 71 1.73 10.32 1.81
CA LEU A 71 1.41 9.26 2.77
C LEU A 71 1.99 9.62 4.14
N ALA A 72 1.13 9.64 5.17
CA ALA A 72 1.54 9.97 6.54
C ALA A 72 2.77 9.14 6.96
N LYS A 73 3.88 9.81 7.31
CA LYS A 73 5.11 9.15 7.75
C LYS A 73 4.84 8.32 9.00
N ALA A 74 5.32 7.07 9.02
CA ALA A 74 5.25 6.25 10.22
C ALA A 74 5.85 7.00 11.41
N ALA A 75 5.16 6.97 12.56
CA ALA A 75 5.72 7.53 13.78
C ALA A 75 7.06 6.86 14.10
N LYS A 76 8.14 7.66 14.16
CA LYS A 76 9.47 7.18 14.53
C LYS A 76 9.41 6.61 15.96
N ARG A 77 9.63 5.30 16.12
CA ARG A 77 9.80 4.73 17.46
C ARG A 77 11.15 5.17 18.04
N ARG A 78 11.14 5.71 19.26
CA ARG A 78 12.35 5.94 20.07
C ARG A 78 12.80 4.61 20.70
N ILE A 79 13.38 3.72 19.91
CA ILE A 79 13.88 2.41 20.39
C ILE A 79 15.24 2.58 21.11
N TRP A 80 15.90 3.73 20.94
CA TRP A 80 17.22 4.03 21.52
C TRP A 80 17.19 5.14 22.58
N ALA A 81 16.07 5.31 23.30
CA ALA A 81 16.08 6.13 24.50
C ALA A 81 16.62 5.28 25.65
N PHE A 82 17.95 5.12 25.73
CA PHE A 82 18.58 4.59 26.94
C PHE A 82 18.18 5.52 28.10
N PRO A 83 17.46 5.03 29.14
CA PRO A 83 17.28 5.81 30.34
C PRO A 83 18.66 6.08 30.93
N ARG A 84 18.95 7.37 31.20
CA ARG A 84 20.11 7.77 32.01
C ARG A 84 19.83 7.51 33.47
#